data_AF-A0A8C8SAI7-F1
#
_entry.id   AF-A0A8C8SAI7-F1
#
_cell.length_a   1.000
_cell.length_b   1.000
_cell.length_c   1.000
_cell.angle_alpha   90.00
_cell.angle_beta   90.00
_cell.angle_gamma   90.00
#
_symmetry.space_group_name_H-M   'P 1'
#
loop_
_entity.id
_entity.type
_entity.pdbx_description
1 polymer ?
#
loop_
_entity_poly.entity_id
_entity_poly.type
_entity_poly.pdbx_seq_one_letter_code
_entity_poly.pdbx_strand_id
1 'polypeptide(L)'
;QYIMDSSQELSKKLPLTKICICCGSFQIHTQHPLFHGGICAPCTENFLETFFLYDDDGFQSYCTICCSGHTLLMCDDSTCNRCYCLECLDVLVSPGTAEKVKAMNTWLCFMCLPLSSHGLLKRKKRWRAKLKCFYDQESNHLEIYQPLSAWERKPISVLSLFDNITPGKCTQMVRSVKEWGPFDFIFGSTPPVGNSYEHPPAWYFYQYHRILQYGKPPENSQKPFFWMFVDNMVLETEDRDTASRFFKVHRKSLMVLSLHHASLGFSDWVLLQ
;
A
#
# COMPACT_ATOMS: atom_id res chain seq x y z
N GLN A 1 36.67 -9.88 16.93
CA GLN A 1 37.48 -10.71 16.00
C GLN A 1 36.82 -12.01 15.53
N TYR A 2 36.01 -12.75 16.32
CA TYR A 2 35.52 -14.09 15.90
C TYR A 2 34.18 -14.15 15.14
N ILE A 3 33.47 -13.03 14.92
CA ILE A 3 32.19 -12.98 14.17
C ILE A 3 32.32 -12.25 12.82
N MET A 4 33.41 -11.49 12.61
CA MET A 4 33.60 -10.67 11.40
C MET A 4 34.39 -11.37 10.28
N ASP A 5 35.14 -12.43 10.57
CA ASP A 5 35.86 -13.20 9.53
C ASP A 5 34.97 -14.25 8.83
N SER A 6 33.90 -14.71 9.49
CA SER A 6 33.01 -15.74 8.95
C SER A 6 31.99 -15.23 7.93
N SER A 7 31.74 -13.91 7.89
CA SER A 7 30.77 -13.30 6.96
C SER A 7 31.32 -13.11 5.55
N GLN A 8 32.64 -12.94 5.39
CA GLN A 8 33.27 -12.85 4.07
C GLN A 8 33.50 -14.23 3.42
N GLU A 9 33.79 -15.27 4.20
CA GLU A 9 33.98 -16.64 3.66
C GLU A 9 32.66 -17.38 3.34
N LEU A 10 31.56 -17.13 4.07
CA LEU A 10 30.26 -17.74 3.75
C LEU A 10 29.67 -17.27 2.40
N SER A 11 30.04 -16.06 1.98
CA SER A 11 29.53 -15.42 0.75
C SER A 11 29.92 -16.14 -0.55
N LYS A 12 30.93 -17.03 -0.51
CA LYS A 12 31.38 -17.78 -1.69
C LYS A 12 30.71 -19.15 -1.88
N LYS A 13 29.84 -19.63 -0.96
CA LYS A 13 29.24 -20.98 -1.07
C LYS A 13 27.73 -21.09 -0.88
N LEU A 14 27.05 -20.16 -0.21
CA LEU A 14 25.59 -20.26 -0.02
C LEU A 14 24.81 -19.24 -0.86
N PRO A 15 23.89 -19.67 -1.74
CA PRO A 15 23.10 -18.74 -2.55
C PRO A 15 22.15 -17.91 -1.66
N LEU A 16 22.02 -16.61 -1.95
CA LEU A 16 21.11 -15.68 -1.22
C LEU A 16 19.65 -16.15 -1.18
N THR A 17 19.25 -17.06 -2.07
CA THR A 17 17.91 -17.67 -2.06
C THR A 17 17.66 -18.57 -0.85
N LYS A 18 18.71 -18.93 -0.10
CA LYS A 18 18.68 -19.76 1.12
C LYS A 18 18.84 -18.95 2.41
N ILE A 19 18.96 -17.63 2.33
CA ILE A 19 19.06 -16.73 3.48
C ILE A 19 17.97 -15.66 3.35
N CYS A 20 17.35 -15.30 4.47
CA CYS A 20 16.39 -14.21 4.55
C CYS A 20 17.16 -12.90 4.41
N ILE A 21 16.96 -12.18 3.30
CA ILE A 21 17.69 -10.92 3.09
C ILE A 21 17.21 -9.78 4.00
N CYS A 22 16.10 -9.98 4.71
CA CYS A 22 15.57 -9.02 5.67
C CYS A 22 16.23 -9.11 7.04
N CYS A 23 16.53 -10.33 7.52
CA CYS A 23 16.99 -10.57 8.90
C CYS A 23 18.16 -11.57 9.05
N GLY A 24 18.62 -12.20 7.97
CA GLY A 24 19.72 -13.17 7.99
C GLY A 24 19.34 -14.61 8.38
N SER A 25 18.07 -14.90 8.67
CA SER A 25 17.61 -16.26 9.00
C SER A 25 17.80 -17.26 7.85
N PHE A 26 18.13 -18.51 8.16
CA PHE A 26 18.22 -19.62 7.19
C PHE A 26 16.88 -20.34 6.98
N GLN A 27 15.85 -20.05 7.79
CA GLN A 27 14.52 -20.64 7.68
C GLN A 27 13.68 -19.86 6.66
N ILE A 28 13.78 -20.25 5.39
CA ILE A 28 13.12 -19.56 4.28
C ILE A 28 11.71 -20.09 4.08
N HIS A 29 10.73 -19.18 4.06
CA HIS A 29 9.34 -19.46 3.72
C HIS A 29 9.13 -19.38 2.21
N THR A 30 9.52 -18.25 1.63
CA THR A 30 9.34 -17.96 0.20
C THR A 30 10.46 -17.04 -0.32
N GLN A 31 10.31 -16.45 -1.50
CA GLN A 31 11.30 -15.57 -2.11
C GLN A 31 10.88 -14.10 -1.99
N HIS A 32 11.82 -13.23 -1.61
CA HIS A 32 11.57 -11.80 -1.45
C HIS A 32 11.00 -11.18 -2.74
N PRO A 33 9.90 -10.41 -2.72
CA PRO A 33 9.20 -9.99 -3.95
C PRO A 33 10.02 -9.07 -4.86
N LEU A 34 10.79 -8.14 -4.27
CA LEU A 34 11.52 -7.09 -5.01
C LEU A 34 12.94 -7.48 -5.46
N PHE A 35 13.72 -8.12 -4.59
CA PHE A 35 15.12 -8.45 -4.80
C PHE A 35 15.35 -9.97 -4.83
N HIS A 36 16.47 -10.42 -5.37
CA HIS A 36 16.85 -11.83 -5.34
C HIS A 36 17.33 -12.19 -3.93
N GLY A 37 16.59 -13.08 -3.27
CA GLY A 37 16.86 -13.51 -1.90
C GLY A 37 15.67 -14.26 -1.31
N GLY A 38 15.91 -15.05 -0.27
CA GLY A 38 14.84 -15.66 0.52
C GLY A 38 14.19 -14.64 1.46
N ILE A 39 12.99 -14.98 1.95
CA ILE A 39 12.32 -14.30 3.06
C ILE A 39 11.74 -15.36 4.02
N CYS A 40 11.94 -15.18 5.32
CA CYS A 40 11.38 -16.07 6.34
C CYS A 40 9.91 -15.71 6.66
N ALA A 41 9.19 -16.59 7.36
CA ALA A 41 7.77 -16.37 7.65
C ALA A 41 7.49 -15.07 8.44
N PRO A 42 8.22 -14.75 9.55
CA PRO A 42 7.99 -13.49 10.28
C PRO A 42 8.24 -12.23 9.42
N CYS A 43 9.26 -12.26 8.56
CA CYS A 43 9.52 -11.15 7.66
C CYS A 43 8.48 -11.06 6.54
N THR A 44 7.87 -12.18 6.14
CA THR A 44 6.77 -12.20 5.17
C THR A 44 5.54 -11.53 5.75
N GLU A 45 5.15 -11.90 6.98
CA GLU A 45 4.05 -11.26 7.71
C GLU A 45 4.29 -9.75 7.87
N ASN A 46 5.47 -9.36 8.38
CA ASN A 46 5.83 -7.95 8.52
C ASN A 46 5.79 -7.20 7.18
N PHE A 47 6.26 -7.83 6.09
CA PHE A 47 6.24 -7.22 4.76
C PHE A 47 4.81 -6.98 4.28
N LEU A 48 3.91 -7.95 4.47
CA LEU A 48 2.50 -7.82 4.06
C LEU A 48 1.81 -6.66 4.77
N GLU A 49 2.09 -6.46 6.06
CA GLU A 49 1.48 -5.42 6.89
C GLU A 49 2.04 -4.02 6.62
N THR A 50 3.36 -3.90 6.38
CA THR A 50 4.05 -2.59 6.43
C THR A 50 4.44 -2.01 5.09
N PHE A 51 4.52 -2.80 4.01
CA PHE A 51 5.09 -2.34 2.74
C PHE A 51 4.34 -1.17 2.08
N PHE A 52 3.04 -1.06 2.32
CA PHE A 52 2.19 0.02 1.80
C PHE A 52 1.93 1.14 2.82
N LEU A 53 2.66 1.19 3.94
CA LEU A 53 2.59 2.28 4.91
C LEU A 53 3.52 3.43 4.49
N TYR A 54 2.98 4.64 4.58
CA TYR A 54 3.66 5.88 4.23
C TYR A 54 3.55 6.88 5.38
N ASP A 55 4.60 7.67 5.57
CA ASP A 55 4.64 8.76 6.53
C ASP A 55 4.07 10.05 5.89
N ASP A 56 3.89 11.07 6.73
CA ASP A 56 3.31 12.37 6.34
C ASP A 56 4.18 13.12 5.31
N ASP A 57 5.46 12.76 5.18
CA ASP A 57 6.38 13.27 4.16
C ASP A 57 6.14 12.66 2.77
N GLY A 58 5.22 11.69 2.67
CA GLY A 58 4.87 10.99 1.45
C GLY A 58 5.86 9.87 1.07
N PHE A 59 6.82 9.54 1.93
CA PHE A 59 7.73 8.40 1.74
C PHE A 59 7.25 7.17 2.51
N GLN A 60 7.74 5.99 2.11
CA GLN A 60 7.45 4.74 2.84
C GLN A 60 8.00 4.82 4.27
N SER A 61 7.15 4.50 5.25
CA SER A 61 7.49 4.52 6.68
C SER A 61 8.59 3.51 7.07
N TYR A 62 8.78 2.48 6.23
CA TYR A 62 9.70 1.38 6.49
C TYR A 62 10.65 1.15 5.31
N CYS A 63 11.80 0.53 5.62
CA CYS A 63 12.75 0.11 4.61
C CYS A 63 12.11 -0.81 3.55
N THR A 64 12.27 -0.47 2.27
CA THR A 64 11.78 -1.25 1.12
C THR A 64 12.27 -2.71 1.10
N ILE A 65 13.38 -3.02 1.78
CA ILE A 65 13.96 -4.37 1.83
C ILE A 65 13.45 -5.13 3.06
N CYS A 66 13.84 -4.68 4.26
CA CYS A 66 13.60 -5.44 5.48
C CYS A 66 12.34 -5.04 6.24
N CYS A 67 11.67 -3.97 5.82
CA CYS A 67 10.51 -3.40 6.50
C CYS A 67 10.80 -3.02 7.97
N SER A 68 12.02 -2.57 8.27
CA SER A 68 12.37 -1.96 9.56
C SER A 68 12.29 -0.43 9.49
N GLY A 69 11.84 0.19 10.57
CA GLY A 69 11.61 1.64 10.69
C GLY A 69 12.72 2.36 11.47
N HIS A 70 13.97 1.92 11.35
CA HIS A 70 15.12 2.61 11.96
C HIS A 70 15.49 3.86 11.13
N THR A 71 16.76 4.29 11.13
CA THR A 71 17.21 5.38 10.26
C THR A 71 17.09 5.00 8.78
N LEU A 72 16.30 5.77 8.04
CA LEU A 72 16.02 5.57 6.63
C LEU A 72 16.71 6.63 5.76
N LEU A 73 17.12 6.22 4.57
CA LEU A 73 17.58 7.08 3.48
C LEU A 73 16.52 7.08 2.38
N MET A 74 16.10 8.27 1.98
CA MET A 74 15.06 8.52 0.99
C MET A 74 15.66 8.66 -0.41
N CYS A 75 14.92 8.21 -1.43
CA CYS A 75 15.30 8.37 -2.83
C CYS A 75 14.98 9.78 -3.33
N ASP A 76 15.90 10.44 -4.04
CA ASP A 76 15.71 11.81 -4.55
C ASP A 76 14.92 11.89 -5.87
N ASP A 77 14.57 10.75 -6.46
CA ASP A 77 13.69 10.73 -7.64
C ASP A 77 12.28 11.21 -7.26
N SER A 78 11.84 12.31 -7.88
CA SER A 78 10.53 12.93 -7.61
C SER A 78 9.31 12.02 -7.78
N THR A 79 9.44 10.88 -8.47
CA THR A 79 8.37 9.91 -8.67
C THR A 79 8.51 8.68 -7.78
N CYS A 80 9.50 8.66 -6.89
CA CYS A 80 9.84 7.53 -6.03
C CYS A 80 9.70 7.90 -4.56
N ASN A 81 8.96 7.08 -3.83
CA ASN A 81 8.67 7.28 -2.41
C ASN A 81 9.39 6.23 -1.54
N ARG A 82 10.51 5.69 -2.02
CA ARG A 82 11.16 4.52 -1.41
C ARG A 82 12.26 4.90 -0.44
N CYS A 83 12.35 4.13 0.63
CA CYS A 83 13.29 4.31 1.72
C CYS A 83 14.12 3.06 1.97
N TYR A 84 15.36 3.22 2.42
CA TYR A 84 16.27 2.11 2.73
C TYR A 84 16.98 2.37 4.05
N CYS A 85 17.03 1.37 4.94
CA CYS A 85 17.80 1.49 6.18
C CYS A 85 19.29 1.34 5.93
N LEU A 86 20.10 1.98 6.80
CA LEU A 86 21.56 1.99 6.69
C LEU A 86 22.16 0.58 6.70
N GLU A 87 21.66 -0.28 7.59
CA GLU A 87 22.10 -1.66 7.74
C GLU A 87 21.93 -2.47 6.44
N CYS A 88 20.79 -2.33 5.75
CA CYS A 88 20.57 -3.03 4.49
C CYS A 88 21.57 -2.58 3.41
N LEU A 89 21.92 -1.29 3.37
CA LEU A 89 22.90 -0.79 2.42
C LEU A 89 24.28 -1.38 2.69
N ASP A 90 24.71 -1.36 3.94
CA ASP A 90 26.05 -1.80 4.31
C ASP A 90 26.23 -3.32 4.22
N VAL A 91 25.18 -4.09 4.53
CA VAL A 91 25.22 -5.56 4.48
C VAL A 91 25.03 -6.08 3.05
N LEU A 92 24.05 -5.55 2.29
CA LEU A 92 23.67 -6.13 1.00
C LEU A 92 24.39 -5.49 -0.20
N VAL A 93 24.88 -4.27 -0.09
CA VAL A 93 25.59 -3.59 -1.18
C VAL A 93 27.09 -3.65 -0.95
N SER A 94 27.58 -2.89 0.04
CA SER A 94 28.97 -2.95 0.50
C SER A 94 29.12 -2.17 1.80
N PRO A 95 30.03 -2.56 2.71
CA PRO A 95 30.29 -1.79 3.92
C PRO A 95 30.66 -0.32 3.61
N GLY A 96 30.02 0.62 4.31
CA GLY A 96 30.22 2.06 4.11
C GLY A 96 29.42 2.66 2.93
N THR A 97 28.46 1.92 2.38
CA THR A 97 27.55 2.46 1.34
C THR A 97 26.61 3.50 1.94
N ALA A 98 26.14 3.28 3.17
CA ALA A 98 25.26 4.22 3.85
C ALA A 98 25.88 5.62 3.98
N GLU A 99 27.13 5.69 4.44
CA GLU A 99 27.86 6.97 4.58
C GLU A 99 28.15 7.62 3.23
N LYS A 100 28.46 6.83 2.20
CA LYS A 100 28.62 7.35 0.84
C LYS A 100 27.32 7.99 0.34
N VAL A 101 26.18 7.34 0.56
CA VAL A 101 24.87 7.86 0.15
C VAL A 101 24.53 9.14 0.92
N LYS A 102 24.76 9.19 2.23
CA LYS A 102 24.56 10.40 3.05
C LYS A 102 25.39 11.59 2.57
N ALA A 103 26.60 11.33 2.05
CA ALA A 103 27.50 12.35 1.53
C ALA A 103 27.16 12.78 0.09
N MET A 104 26.22 12.12 -0.60
CA MET A 104 25.79 12.52 -1.93
C MET A 104 24.77 13.65 -1.85
N ASN A 105 24.89 14.61 -2.77
CA ASN A 105 23.86 15.64 -2.95
C ASN A 105 22.59 15.11 -3.61
N THR A 106 22.71 14.02 -4.38
CA THR A 106 21.58 13.40 -5.08
C THR A 106 21.82 11.90 -5.18
N TRP A 107 20.90 11.12 -4.65
CA TRP A 107 20.93 9.68 -4.65
C TRP A 107 19.63 9.08 -5.22
N LEU A 108 19.79 8.22 -6.21
CA LEU A 108 18.71 7.43 -6.77
C LEU A 108 18.78 6.01 -6.23
N CYS A 109 17.65 5.50 -5.73
CA CYS A 109 17.62 4.16 -5.15
C CYS A 109 17.81 3.05 -6.19
N PHE A 110 18.08 1.83 -5.72
CA PHE A 110 18.32 0.65 -6.57
C PHE A 110 17.11 0.23 -7.42
N MET A 111 15.93 0.77 -7.12
CA MET A 111 14.73 0.55 -7.92
C MET A 111 14.57 1.56 -9.05
N CYS A 112 15.20 2.74 -8.94
CA CYS A 112 15.21 3.79 -9.96
C CYS A 112 16.42 3.67 -10.89
N LEU A 113 17.57 3.23 -10.36
CA LEU A 113 18.78 3.07 -11.16
C LEU A 113 18.59 2.06 -12.33
N PRO A 114 19.25 2.31 -13.49
CA PRO A 114 19.18 1.39 -14.63
C PRO A 114 19.89 0.06 -14.32
N LEU A 115 21.03 0.14 -13.61
CA LEU A 115 21.77 -1.01 -13.11
C LEU A 115 20.93 -1.80 -12.11
N SER A 116 20.73 -3.08 -12.40
CA SER A 116 19.90 -3.97 -11.58
C SER A 116 20.66 -4.70 -10.48
N SER A 117 21.98 -4.54 -10.38
CA SER A 117 22.82 -5.28 -9.42
C SER A 117 23.82 -4.32 -8.77
N HIS A 118 23.85 -4.33 -7.44
CA HIS A 118 24.71 -3.49 -6.62
C HIS A 118 25.20 -4.33 -5.44
N GLY A 119 26.47 -4.75 -5.49
CA GLY A 119 26.97 -5.74 -4.54
C GLY A 119 26.21 -7.07 -4.62
N LEU A 120 25.71 -7.54 -3.48
CA LEU A 120 24.86 -8.72 -3.37
C LEU A 120 23.39 -8.43 -3.73
N LEU A 121 22.98 -7.16 -3.65
CA LEU A 121 21.61 -6.74 -3.91
C LEU A 121 21.31 -6.74 -5.42
N LYS A 122 20.41 -7.64 -5.85
CA LYS A 122 19.98 -7.74 -7.25
C LYS A 122 18.47 -7.54 -7.40
N ARG A 123 18.05 -6.50 -8.10
CA ARG A 123 16.64 -6.23 -8.42
C ARG A 123 16.05 -7.31 -9.31
N LYS A 124 14.86 -7.83 -8.97
CA LYS A 124 14.15 -8.81 -9.81
C LYS A 124 13.62 -8.15 -11.09
N LYS A 125 13.78 -8.84 -12.23
CA LYS A 125 13.05 -8.49 -13.46
C LYS A 125 11.55 -8.63 -13.20
N ARG A 126 10.75 -7.69 -13.72
CA ARG A 126 9.29 -7.62 -13.54
C ARG A 126 8.85 -7.73 -12.07
N TRP A 127 9.57 -7.05 -11.17
CA TRP A 127 9.30 -7.10 -9.73
C TRP A 127 7.86 -6.70 -9.36
N ARG A 128 7.21 -5.81 -10.12
CA ARG A 128 5.81 -5.38 -9.90
C ARG A 128 4.83 -6.55 -9.98
N ALA A 129 4.92 -7.35 -11.05
CA ALA A 129 4.11 -8.55 -11.20
C ALA A 129 4.41 -9.58 -10.11
N LYS A 130 5.69 -9.73 -9.74
CA LYS A 130 6.10 -10.65 -8.66
C LYS A 130 5.61 -10.21 -7.29
N LEU A 131 5.56 -8.91 -7.03
CA LEU A 131 4.99 -8.33 -5.82
C LEU A 131 3.48 -8.59 -5.76
N LYS A 132 2.76 -8.41 -6.87
CA LYS A 132 1.34 -8.81 -6.96
C LYS A 132 1.17 -10.29 -6.64
N CYS A 133 1.88 -11.18 -7.36
CA CYS A 133 1.77 -12.62 -7.10
C CYS A 133 2.13 -12.99 -5.66
N PHE A 134 3.08 -12.30 -5.04
CA PHE A 134 3.44 -12.51 -3.64
C PHE A 134 2.26 -12.17 -2.71
N TYR A 135 1.61 -11.02 -2.87
CA TYR A 135 0.42 -10.69 -2.09
C TYR A 135 -0.75 -11.63 -2.36
N ASP A 136 -1.01 -11.97 -3.62
CA ASP A 136 -2.09 -12.88 -4.00
C ASP A 136 -1.88 -14.31 -3.42
N GLN A 137 -0.63 -14.72 -3.22
CA GLN A 137 -0.27 -16.05 -2.67
C GLN A 137 -0.22 -16.06 -1.14
N GLU A 138 0.39 -15.04 -0.55
CA GLU A 138 0.71 -15.03 0.87
C GLU A 138 -0.37 -14.33 1.71
N SER A 139 -1.17 -13.45 1.10
CA SER A 139 -2.30 -12.84 1.78
C SER A 139 -3.55 -13.69 1.55
N ASN A 140 -4.10 -14.23 2.63
CA ASN A 140 -5.33 -15.03 2.56
C ASN A 140 -6.59 -14.17 2.28
N HIS A 141 -6.44 -12.85 2.19
CA HIS A 141 -7.55 -11.91 2.34
C HIS A 141 -7.52 -10.70 1.40
N LEU A 142 -6.44 -10.45 0.64
CA LEU A 142 -6.27 -9.21 -0.14
C LEU A 142 -5.75 -9.50 -1.56
N GLU A 143 -6.58 -9.25 -2.57
CA GLU A 143 -6.10 -9.12 -3.94
C GLU A 143 -5.65 -7.68 -4.16
N ILE A 144 -4.40 -7.49 -4.57
CA ILE A 144 -3.87 -6.16 -4.88
C ILE A 144 -3.79 -5.93 -6.38
N TYR A 145 -4.00 -4.69 -6.82
CA TYR A 145 -3.63 -4.32 -8.19
C TYR A 145 -2.12 -4.31 -8.36
N GLN A 146 -1.65 -4.65 -9.55
CA GLN A 146 -0.23 -4.56 -9.85
C GLN A 146 0.22 -3.09 -9.75
N PRO A 147 1.26 -2.77 -8.96
CA PRO A 147 1.73 -1.40 -8.85
C PRO A 147 2.18 -0.87 -10.21
N LEU A 148 1.73 0.34 -10.57
CA LEU A 148 2.10 0.99 -11.81
C LEU A 148 3.56 1.46 -11.80
N SER A 149 4.15 1.60 -12.99
CA SER A 149 5.38 2.35 -13.15
C SER A 149 5.15 3.85 -13.05
N ALA A 150 6.20 4.62 -12.80
CA ALA A 150 6.10 6.07 -12.65
C ALA A 150 5.49 6.74 -13.89
N TRP A 151 5.85 6.28 -15.10
CA TRP A 151 5.34 6.83 -16.36
C TRP A 151 3.91 6.38 -16.71
N GLU A 152 3.41 5.32 -16.09
CA GLU A 152 2.01 4.85 -16.27
C GLU A 152 1.04 5.57 -15.33
N ARG A 153 1.54 6.25 -14.29
CA ARG A 153 0.71 6.99 -13.32
C ARG A 153 0.09 8.20 -14.02
N LYS A 154 -1.24 8.27 -13.95
CA LYS A 154 -2.04 9.40 -14.42
C LYS A 154 -2.73 10.05 -13.22
N PRO A 155 -3.15 11.33 -13.32
CA PRO A 155 -4.03 11.93 -12.32
C PRO A 155 -5.25 11.03 -12.08
N ILE A 156 -5.61 10.85 -10.82
CA ILE A 156 -6.71 9.98 -10.40
C ILE A 156 -8.04 10.72 -10.61
N SER A 157 -8.97 10.11 -11.33
CA SER A 157 -10.35 10.58 -11.45
C SER A 157 -11.17 10.12 -10.24
N VAL A 158 -11.62 11.07 -9.42
CA VAL A 158 -12.31 10.80 -8.15
C VAL A 158 -13.78 11.22 -8.25
N LEU A 159 -14.69 10.34 -7.85
CA LEU A 159 -16.08 10.68 -7.53
C LEU A 159 -16.26 10.73 -6.02
N SER A 160 -16.44 11.93 -5.46
CA SER A 160 -16.80 12.11 -4.05
C SER A 160 -18.31 12.23 -3.90
N LEU A 161 -18.88 11.45 -2.98
CA LEU A 161 -20.29 11.42 -2.65
C LEU A 161 -20.52 11.93 -1.23
N PHE A 162 -21.56 12.74 -1.06
CA PHE A 162 -22.04 13.26 0.24
C PHE A 162 -21.10 14.23 0.97
N ASP A 163 -19.96 14.55 0.37
CA ASP A 163 -19.06 15.61 0.82
C ASP A 163 -19.53 16.95 0.24
N ASN A 164 -20.27 17.74 1.03
CA ASN A 164 -20.77 19.09 0.67
C ASN A 164 -21.68 19.19 -0.59
N ILE A 165 -22.28 18.10 -1.06
CA ILE A 165 -23.22 18.14 -2.20
C ILE A 165 -24.66 18.35 -1.70
N THR A 166 -25.31 19.39 -2.23
CA THR A 166 -26.71 19.70 -1.93
C THR A 166 -27.65 18.55 -2.37
N PRO A 167 -28.71 18.25 -1.61
CA PRO A 167 -29.41 16.95 -1.62
C PRO A 167 -30.18 16.69 -2.91
N GLY A 168 -30.56 17.76 -3.62
CA GLY A 168 -31.31 17.71 -4.87
C GLY A 168 -30.57 17.09 -6.07
N LYS A 169 -29.26 16.83 -5.98
CA LYS A 169 -28.46 16.24 -7.08
C LYS A 169 -28.30 14.72 -7.01
N CYS A 170 -28.52 14.08 -5.85
CA CYS A 170 -28.21 12.65 -5.67
C CYS A 170 -29.15 11.71 -6.46
N THR A 171 -30.42 12.05 -6.63
CA THR A 171 -31.37 11.22 -7.41
C THR A 171 -31.16 11.33 -8.92
N GLN A 172 -30.59 12.43 -9.42
CA GLN A 172 -30.21 12.61 -10.84
C GLN A 172 -28.82 12.04 -11.16
N MET A 173 -27.97 11.79 -10.16
CA MET A 173 -26.63 11.23 -10.32
C MET A 173 -26.63 9.83 -10.95
N VAL A 174 -27.56 8.94 -10.58
CA VAL A 174 -27.54 7.52 -11.02
C VAL A 174 -27.59 7.36 -12.54
N ARG A 175 -28.29 8.24 -13.26
CA ARG A 175 -28.34 8.21 -14.74
C ARG A 175 -27.07 8.78 -15.37
N SER A 176 -26.38 9.67 -14.65
CA SER A 176 -25.27 10.48 -15.17
C SER A 176 -23.89 9.90 -14.84
N VAL A 177 -23.77 8.98 -13.87
CA VAL A 177 -22.49 8.37 -13.48
C VAL A 177 -21.76 7.70 -14.64
N LYS A 178 -22.49 7.06 -15.57
CA LYS A 178 -21.89 6.47 -16.78
C LYS A 178 -21.39 7.54 -17.77
N GLU A 179 -22.03 8.71 -17.80
CA GLU A 179 -21.72 9.81 -18.71
C GLU A 179 -20.56 10.67 -18.20
N TRP A 180 -20.41 10.79 -16.87
CA TRP A 180 -19.31 11.53 -16.23
C TRP A 180 -17.95 10.85 -16.36
N GLY A 181 -17.94 9.67 -16.94
CA GLY A 181 -16.74 8.97 -17.35
C GLY A 181 -16.27 7.93 -16.34
N PRO A 182 -15.24 7.18 -16.71
CA PRO A 182 -14.72 6.13 -15.85
C PRO A 182 -13.93 6.74 -14.69
N PHE A 183 -14.37 6.48 -13.47
CA PHE A 183 -13.65 6.86 -12.25
C PHE A 183 -12.52 5.86 -11.96
N ASP A 184 -11.51 6.32 -11.23
CA ASP A 184 -10.42 5.51 -10.67
C ASP A 184 -10.65 5.25 -9.18
N PHE A 185 -11.33 6.18 -8.50
CA PHE A 185 -11.66 6.10 -7.09
C PHE A 185 -13.06 6.65 -6.84
N ILE A 186 -13.88 5.91 -6.08
CA ILE A 186 -15.16 6.39 -5.57
C ILE A 186 -15.06 6.50 -4.06
N PHE A 187 -15.32 7.69 -3.56
CA PHE A 187 -15.33 7.99 -2.13
C PHE A 187 -16.73 8.37 -1.70
N GLY A 188 -17.12 7.93 -0.51
CA GLY A 188 -18.33 8.41 0.13
C GLY A 188 -18.20 8.33 1.64
N SER A 189 -18.92 9.23 2.30
CA SER A 189 -19.00 9.24 3.75
C SER A 189 -20.43 9.43 4.22
N THR A 190 -20.73 8.98 5.43
CA THR A 190 -21.90 9.53 6.14
C THR A 190 -21.63 10.99 6.49
N PRO A 191 -22.66 11.82 6.68
CA PRO A 191 -22.45 13.17 7.24
C PRO A 191 -21.76 13.10 8.60
N PRO A 192 -21.09 14.17 9.05
CA PRO A 192 -20.59 14.28 10.42
C PRO A 192 -21.74 14.17 11.42
N VAL A 193 -21.43 13.77 12.65
CA VAL A 193 -22.43 13.75 13.74
C VAL A 193 -23.03 15.14 13.91
N GLY A 194 -24.36 15.23 13.75
CA GLY A 194 -25.09 16.48 13.79
C GLY A 194 -26.48 16.35 14.39
N ASN A 195 -27.12 17.50 14.64
CA ASN A 195 -28.42 17.56 15.30
C ASN A 195 -29.61 17.20 14.38
N SER A 196 -29.39 17.18 13.06
CA SER A 196 -30.42 16.82 12.08
C SER A 196 -29.79 16.25 10.82
N TYR A 197 -30.24 15.07 10.40
CA TYR A 197 -29.90 14.49 9.10
C TYR A 197 -31.10 14.62 8.17
N GLU A 198 -30.88 14.98 6.92
CA GLU A 198 -31.95 15.05 5.92
C GLU A 198 -32.47 13.66 5.50
N HIS A 199 -31.63 12.63 5.67
CA HIS A 199 -31.94 11.24 5.37
C HIS A 199 -31.51 10.34 6.54
N PRO A 200 -32.18 9.19 6.73
CA PRO A 200 -31.74 8.19 7.71
C PRO A 200 -30.29 7.76 7.46
N PRO A 201 -29.50 7.46 8.51
CA PRO A 201 -28.10 7.03 8.38
C PRO A 201 -27.86 5.94 7.34
N ALA A 202 -28.70 4.90 7.35
CA ALA A 202 -28.62 3.79 6.41
C ALA A 202 -28.72 4.21 4.93
N TRP A 203 -29.44 5.30 4.64
CA TRP A 203 -29.64 5.78 3.26
C TRP A 203 -28.31 6.07 2.55
N TYR A 204 -27.33 6.62 3.27
CA TYR A 204 -26.03 7.00 2.69
C TYR A 204 -25.27 5.78 2.18
N PHE A 205 -25.19 4.69 2.95
CA PHE A 205 -24.49 3.49 2.49
C PHE A 205 -25.26 2.78 1.35
N TYR A 206 -26.60 2.79 1.37
CA TYR A 206 -27.39 2.21 0.28
C TYR A 206 -27.22 2.98 -1.03
N GLN A 207 -27.25 4.32 -0.98
CA GLN A 207 -27.01 5.14 -2.18
C GLN A 207 -25.57 5.02 -2.66
N TYR A 208 -24.60 5.03 -1.74
CA TYR A 208 -23.20 4.80 -2.06
C TYR A 208 -23.02 3.46 -2.77
N HIS A 209 -23.52 2.37 -2.19
CA HIS A 209 -23.44 1.04 -2.78
C HIS A 209 -24.07 1.02 -4.17
N ARG A 210 -25.23 1.65 -4.35
CA ARG A 210 -25.88 1.74 -5.66
C ARG A 210 -24.98 2.44 -6.68
N ILE A 211 -24.45 3.62 -6.37
CA ILE A 211 -23.58 4.39 -7.28
C ILE A 211 -22.29 3.63 -7.59
N LEU A 212 -21.72 2.97 -6.58
CA LEU A 212 -20.54 2.13 -6.71
C LEU A 212 -20.74 1.04 -7.77
N GLN A 213 -21.91 0.39 -7.83
CA GLN A 213 -22.19 -0.62 -8.86
C GLN A 213 -22.24 -0.04 -10.28
N TYR A 214 -22.60 1.24 -10.45
CA TYR A 214 -22.60 1.90 -11.76
C TYR A 214 -21.23 2.44 -12.18
N GLY A 215 -20.42 2.88 -11.20
CA GLY A 215 -19.10 3.44 -11.44
C GLY A 215 -17.98 2.38 -11.52
N LYS A 216 -18.23 1.16 -11.04
CA LYS A 216 -17.30 0.03 -11.17
C LYS A 216 -17.00 -0.26 -12.64
N PRO A 217 -15.71 -0.45 -13.00
CA PRO A 217 -15.36 -0.87 -14.34
C PRO A 217 -15.88 -2.29 -14.62
N PRO A 218 -16.03 -2.69 -15.90
CA PRO A 218 -16.40 -4.06 -16.26
C PRO A 218 -15.42 -5.08 -15.66
N GLU A 219 -15.91 -6.29 -15.34
CA GLU A 219 -15.10 -7.35 -14.70
C GLU A 219 -13.81 -7.72 -15.46
N ASN A 220 -13.79 -7.55 -16.78
CA ASN A 220 -12.63 -7.83 -17.62
C ASN A 220 -11.61 -6.68 -17.67
N SER A 221 -11.86 -5.58 -16.98
CA SER A 221 -10.98 -4.41 -16.97
C SER A 221 -9.77 -4.66 -16.06
N GLN A 222 -8.57 -4.47 -16.60
CA GLN A 222 -7.32 -4.47 -15.82
C GLN A 222 -7.02 -3.09 -15.21
N LYS A 223 -7.94 -2.12 -15.36
CA LYS A 223 -7.80 -0.77 -14.81
C LYS A 223 -7.90 -0.84 -13.28
N PRO A 224 -6.91 -0.32 -12.53
CA PRO A 224 -7.04 -0.17 -11.09
C PRO A 224 -8.26 0.67 -10.75
N PHE A 225 -9.09 0.17 -9.85
CA PHE A 225 -10.28 0.84 -9.35
C PHE A 225 -10.39 0.60 -7.86
N PHE A 226 -10.51 1.70 -7.11
CA PHE A 226 -10.56 1.69 -5.66
C PHE A 226 -11.88 2.29 -5.20
N TRP A 227 -12.32 1.93 -4.00
CA TRP A 227 -13.47 2.60 -3.40
C TRP A 227 -13.33 2.63 -1.88
N MET A 228 -13.90 3.67 -1.26
CA MET A 228 -13.85 3.85 0.20
C MET A 228 -15.16 4.42 0.70
N PHE A 229 -15.71 3.77 1.74
CA PHE A 229 -16.85 4.30 2.47
C PHE A 229 -16.47 4.54 3.94
N VAL A 230 -16.71 5.76 4.42
CA VAL A 230 -16.41 6.17 5.79
C VAL A 230 -17.69 6.41 6.57
N ASP A 231 -17.82 5.74 7.71
CA ASP A 231 -18.87 6.00 8.68
C ASP A 231 -18.33 6.90 9.79
N ASN A 232 -18.83 8.13 9.84
CA ASN A 232 -18.55 9.13 10.88
C ASN A 232 -19.35 8.86 12.16
N MET A 233 -19.44 7.58 12.55
CA MET A 233 -20.17 7.11 13.74
C MET A 233 -21.68 7.39 13.71
N VAL A 234 -22.29 7.41 12.52
CA VAL A 234 -23.72 7.71 12.35
C VAL A 234 -24.52 6.43 12.13
N LEU A 235 -23.91 5.35 11.64
CA LEU A 235 -24.59 4.07 11.44
C LEU A 235 -24.74 3.28 12.75
N GLU A 236 -25.93 2.70 12.94
CA GLU A 236 -26.16 1.77 14.04
C GLU A 236 -25.43 0.42 13.83
N THR A 237 -25.36 -0.42 14.85
CA THR A 237 -24.70 -1.73 14.75
C THR A 237 -25.32 -2.62 13.67
N GLU A 238 -26.65 -2.63 13.55
CA GLU A 238 -27.36 -3.40 12.52
C GLU A 238 -27.07 -2.87 11.10
N ASP A 239 -27.01 -1.54 10.95
CA ASP A 239 -26.65 -0.89 9.68
C ASP A 239 -25.21 -1.22 9.28
N ARG A 240 -24.26 -1.20 10.22
CA ARG A 240 -22.85 -1.55 9.97
C ARG A 240 -22.68 -3.01 9.57
N ASP A 241 -23.43 -3.91 10.20
CA ASP A 241 -23.44 -5.33 9.83
C ASP A 241 -24.05 -5.56 8.45
N THR A 242 -25.11 -4.81 8.13
CA THR A 242 -25.72 -4.83 6.81
C THR A 242 -24.76 -4.29 5.75
N ALA A 243 -24.17 -3.11 5.97
CA ALA A 243 -23.18 -2.51 5.08
C ALA A 243 -22.00 -3.45 4.80
N SER A 244 -21.45 -4.09 5.84
CA SER A 244 -20.35 -5.07 5.70
C SER A 244 -20.70 -6.21 4.74
N ARG A 245 -21.95 -6.72 4.80
CA ARG A 245 -22.43 -7.77 3.89
C ARG A 245 -22.59 -7.26 2.45
N PHE A 246 -23.11 -6.05 2.27
CA PHE A 246 -23.30 -5.45 0.95
C PHE A 246 -21.97 -5.20 0.24
N PHE A 247 -20.97 -4.70 0.97
CA PHE A 247 -19.65 -4.43 0.41
C PHE A 247 -18.80 -5.70 0.24
N LYS A 248 -19.21 -6.84 0.81
CA LYS A 248 -18.44 -8.10 0.81
C LYS A 248 -17.03 -7.94 1.40
N VAL A 249 -16.87 -7.00 2.33
CA VAL A 249 -15.61 -6.74 3.03
C VAL A 249 -15.68 -7.46 4.38
N HIS A 250 -14.66 -8.26 4.70
CA HIS A 250 -14.53 -8.77 6.06
C HIS A 250 -14.22 -7.61 7.01
N ARG A 251 -14.77 -7.64 8.24
CA ARG A 251 -14.46 -6.65 9.30
C ARG A 251 -12.95 -6.41 9.51
N LYS A 252 -12.08 -7.32 9.05
CA LYS A 252 -10.61 -7.25 9.14
C LYS A 252 -9.88 -6.81 7.87
N SER A 253 -10.57 -6.64 6.73
CA SER A 253 -9.99 -6.00 5.53
C SER A 253 -9.89 -4.46 5.68
N LEU A 254 -9.89 -4.00 6.93
CA LEU A 254 -9.56 -2.64 7.36
C LEU A 254 -8.10 -2.36 6.98
N MET A 255 -7.88 -1.65 5.87
CA MET A 255 -6.68 -0.83 5.79
C MET A 255 -6.94 0.42 6.63
N VAL A 256 -6.14 0.62 7.68
CA VAL A 256 -5.95 1.97 8.23
C VAL A 256 -5.17 2.72 7.16
N LEU A 257 -5.86 3.42 6.24
CA LEU A 257 -5.25 4.59 5.64
C LEU A 257 -5.07 5.55 6.81
N SER A 258 -3.84 5.66 7.29
CA SER A 258 -3.45 6.73 8.19
C SER A 258 -3.53 8.04 7.40
N LEU A 259 -4.75 8.54 7.19
CA LEU A 259 -4.97 9.97 7.01
C LEU A 259 -4.81 10.58 8.39
N HIS A 260 -3.57 10.63 8.88
CA HIS A 260 -3.21 11.51 9.99
C HIS A 260 -3.30 12.95 9.48
N HIS A 261 -4.52 13.47 9.36
CA HIS A 261 -4.73 14.85 9.75
C HIS A 261 -4.67 14.86 11.28
N ALA A 262 -3.45 15.00 11.80
CA ALA A 262 -3.16 15.25 13.20
C ALA A 262 -3.91 16.53 13.64
N SER A 263 -5.15 16.36 14.09
CA SER A 263 -5.95 17.41 14.72
C SER A 263 -7.24 16.88 15.36
N LEU A 264 -7.77 15.74 14.94
CA LEU A 264 -9.08 15.28 15.42
C LEU A 264 -8.98 13.81 15.83
N GLY A 265 -8.83 13.56 17.13
CA GLY A 265 -8.84 12.23 17.71
C GLY A 265 -10.22 11.57 17.62
N PHE A 266 -10.59 11.08 16.43
CA PHE A 266 -11.81 10.31 16.21
C PHE A 266 -11.47 8.87 15.81
N SER A 267 -12.14 7.93 16.46
CA SER A 267 -12.18 6.52 16.10
C SER A 267 -13.28 6.31 15.06
N ASP A 268 -12.98 6.58 13.79
CA ASP A 268 -13.90 6.38 12.66
C ASP A 268 -13.84 4.95 12.10
N TRP A 269 -14.97 4.45 11.59
CA TRP A 269 -15.03 3.16 10.90
C TRP A 269 -14.84 3.35 9.39
N VAL A 270 -13.85 2.69 8.81
CA VAL A 270 -13.52 2.77 7.38
C VAL A 270 -13.70 1.39 6.73
N LEU A 271 -14.49 1.33 5.65
CA LEU A 271 -14.59 0.17 4.78
C LEU A 271 -13.82 0.43 3.48
N LEU A 272 -12.84 -0.42 3.20
CA LEU A 272 -11.93 -0.33 2.06
C LEU A 272 -11.84 -1.67 1.32
N GLN A 273 -11.72 -1.60 0.00
CA GLN A 273 -11.33 -2.70 -0.87
C GLN A 273 -10.42 -2.18 -1.99
#